data_AF-M1XTE6-F1
#
_entry.id   AF-M1XTE6-F1
#
_cell.length_a   1.000
_cell.length_b   1.000
_cell.length_c   1.000
_cell.angle_alpha   90.00
_cell.angle_beta   90.00
_cell.angle_gamma   90.00
#
_symmetry.space_group_name_H-M   'P 1'
#
loop_
_entity.id
_entity.type
_entity.pdbx_description
1 polymer ?
#
loop_
_entity_poly.entity_id
_entity_poly.type
_entity_poly.pdbx_seq_one_letter_code
_entity_poly.pdbx_strand_id
1 'polypeptide(L)' 'MSYRSLTATLTLYRGGTLTLEEAARQSDVPPVELAAELRSRGIPVREEARADVTERTTT' A
#
# COMPACT_ATOMS: atom_id res chain seq x y z
N MET A 1 0.73 2.36 -17.84
CA MET A 1 -0.56 2.26 -17.11
C MET A 1 -1.46 3.44 -17.43
N SER A 2 -2.78 3.24 -17.39
CA SER A 2 -3.73 4.36 -17.31
C SER A 2 -3.77 4.86 -15.86
N TYR A 3 -3.74 6.18 -15.69
CA TYR A 3 -3.86 6.88 -14.39
C TYR A 3 -5.09 6.41 -13.58
N ARG A 4 -6.13 5.91 -14.27
CA ARG A 4 -7.35 5.38 -13.65
C ARG A 4 -7.12 4.10 -12.84
N SER A 5 -6.28 3.18 -13.34
CA SER A 5 -6.03 1.90 -12.67
C SER A 5 -5.30 2.13 -11.34
N LEU A 6 -4.27 2.99 -11.38
CA LEU A 6 -3.52 3.39 -10.20
C LEU A 6 -4.42 4.10 -9.17
N THR A 7 -5.29 5.01 -9.61
CA THR A 7 -6.20 5.74 -8.72
C THR A 7 -7.19 4.80 -8.01
N ALA A 8 -7.73 3.81 -8.73
CA ALA A 8 -8.62 2.80 -8.15
C ALA A 8 -7.89 1.94 -7.11
N THR A 9 -6.71 1.44 -7.45
CA THR A 9 -5.85 0.68 -6.52
C THR A 9 -5.55 1.48 -5.25
N LEU A 10 -5.12 2.74 -5.38
CA LEU A 10 -4.82 3.62 -4.25
C LEU A 10 -6.05 3.86 -3.37
N THR A 11 -7.23 4.00 -3.97
CA THR A 11 -8.50 4.19 -3.25
C THR A 11 -8.85 2.96 -2.43
N LEU A 12 -8.72 1.77 -3.02
CA LEU A 12 -9.02 0.50 -2.35
C LEU A 12 -8.00 0.18 -1.24
N TYR A 13 -6.72 0.49 -1.46
CA TYR A 13 -5.67 0.35 -0.45
C TYR A 13 -5.91 1.29 0.74
N ARG A 14 -6.22 2.57 0.48
CA ARG A 14 -6.58 3.55 1.52
C ARG A 14 -7.84 3.17 2.29
N GLY A 15 -8.83 2.59 1.62
CA GLY A 15 -10.05 2.09 2.24
C GLY A 15 -9.85 0.83 3.09
N GLY A 16 -8.66 0.24 3.07
CA GLY A 16 -8.38 -1.03 3.74
C GLY A 16 -9.06 -2.24 3.10
N THR A 17 -9.63 -2.07 1.90
CA THR A 17 -10.29 -3.12 1.13
C THR A 17 -9.28 -4.07 0.52
N LEU A 18 -8.13 -3.55 0.08
CA LEU A 18 -7.03 -4.35 -0.47
C LEU A 18 -5.77 -4.19 0.39
N THR A 19 -5.03 -5.29 0.51
CA THR A 19 -3.63 -5.30 0.93
C THR A 19 -2.72 -4.72 -0.16
N LEU A 20 -1.50 -4.35 0.20
CA LEU A 20 -0.48 -3.88 -0.72
C LEU A 20 -0.18 -4.93 -1.80
N GLU A 21 -0.18 -6.21 -1.46
CA GLU A 21 0.03 -7.31 -2.41
C GLU A 21 -1.12 -7.45 -3.42
N GLU A 22 -2.37 -7.35 -2.96
CA GLU A 22 -3.53 -7.39 -3.86
C GLU A 22 -3.60 -6.16 -4.76
N ALA A 23 -3.29 -5.00 -4.18
CA ALA A 23 -3.18 -3.74 -4.89
C ALA A 23 -2.07 -3.79 -5.97
N ALA A 24 -0.93 -4.40 -5.64
CA ALA A 24 0.20 -4.62 -6.54
C ALA A 24 -0.16 -5.59 -7.69
N ARG A 25 -0.80 -6.73 -7.38
CA ARG A 25 -1.31 -7.68 -8.38
C ARG A 25 -2.31 -7.03 -9.34
N GLN A 26 -3.25 -6.24 -8.83
CA GLN A 26 -4.25 -5.55 -9.65
C GLN A 26 -3.61 -4.48 -10.56
N SER A 27 -2.48 -3.94 -10.12
CA SER A 27 -1.74 -2.92 -10.84
C SER A 27 -0.64 -3.50 -11.73
N ASP A 28 -0.40 -4.81 -11.68
CA ASP A 28 0.70 -5.49 -12.40
C ASP A 28 2.09 -4.87 -12.12
N VAL A 29 2.29 -4.40 -10.88
CA VAL A 29 3.58 -3.89 -10.40
C VAL A 29 4.02 -4.62 -9.14
N PRO A 30 5.32 -4.70 -8.87
CA PRO A 30 5.82 -5.24 -7.62
C PRO A 30 5.28 -4.46 -6.40
N PRO A 31 4.95 -5.13 -5.28
CA PRO A 31 4.54 -4.47 -4.04
C PRO A 31 5.53 -3.42 -3.54
N VAL A 32 6.84 -3.67 -3.72
CA VAL A 32 7.91 -2.73 -3.35
C VAL A 32 7.88 -1.44 -4.17
N GLU A 33 7.58 -1.54 -5.46
CA GLU A 33 7.45 -0.39 -6.36
C GLU A 33 6.18 0.39 -6.02
N LEU A 34 5.08 -0.32 -5.75
CA LEU A 34 3.84 0.30 -5.29
C LEU A 34 4.02 1.03 -3.94
N ALA A 35 4.77 0.44 -3.01
CA ALA A 35 5.10 1.08 -1.74
C ALA A 35 5.97 2.33 -1.92
N ALA A 36 6.96 2.30 -2.81
CA ALA A 36 7.76 3.47 -3.14
C ALA A 36 6.89 4.60 -3.74
N GLU A 37 5.97 4.24 -4.64
CA GLU A 37 5.01 5.13 -5.26
C GLU A 37 3.94 5.69 -4.30
N LEU A 38 3.61 4.95 -3.24
CA LEU A 38 2.76 5.42 -2.14
C LEU A 38 3.52 6.46 -1.30
N ARG A 39 4.76 6.14 -0.91
CA ARG A 39 5.60 7.05 -0.11
C ARG A 39 5.95 8.32 -0.86
N SER A 40 6.24 8.25 -2.16
CA SER A 40 6.52 9.43 -2.99
C SER A 40 5.34 10.40 -3.04
N ARG A 41 4.11 9.88 -2.86
CA ARG A 41 2.86 10.65 -2.78
C ARG A 41 2.46 11.02 -1.35
N GLY A 42 3.30 10.74 -0.35
CA GLY A 42 3.01 10.98 1.06
C GLY A 42 1.91 10.09 1.64
N ILE A 43 1.63 8.94 1.01
CA ILE A 43 0.62 7.98 1.47
C ILE A 43 1.34 6.95 2.35
N PRO A 44 0.96 6.80 3.63
CA PRO A 44 1.57 5.81 4.52
C PRO A 44 1.23 4.38 4.09
N VAL A 45 2.23 3.51 4.12
CA VAL A 45 2.06 2.07 3.87
C VAL A 45 1.58 1.40 5.16
N ARG A 46 0.35 0.89 5.14
CA ARG A 46 -0.33 0.26 6.28
C ARG A 46 0.37 -1.00 6.77
N GLU A 47 0.87 -1.84 5.87
CA GLU A 47 1.60 -3.07 6.25
C GLU A 47 2.86 -2.77 7.05
N GLU A 48 3.59 -1.71 6.70
CA GLU A 48 4.78 -1.26 7.44
C GLU A 48 4.39 -0.66 8.78
N ALA A 49 3.35 0.18 8.81
CA ALA A 49 2.81 0.72 10.06
C ALA A 49 2.30 -0.39 11.01
N ARG A 50 1.83 -1.51 10.47
CA ARG A 50 1.37 -2.66 11.28
C ARG A 50 2.52 -3.47 11.84
N ALA A 51 3.62 -3.61 11.10
CA ALA A 51 4.86 -4.22 11.60
C ALA A 51 5.49 -3.40 12.74
N ASP A 52 5.49 -2.07 12.61
CA ASP A 52 6.01 -1.15 13.63
C ASP A 52 5.18 -1.14 14.93
N VAL A 53 3.85 -1.35 14.82
CA VAL A 53 2.95 -1.39 16.00
C VAL A 53 3.12 -2.69 16.79
N THR A 54 3.47 -3.80 16.14
CA THR A 54 3.69 -5.08 16.84
C THR A 54 4.97 -5.11 17.68
N GLU A 55 5.97 -4.27 17.39
CA GLU A 55 7.21 -4.19 18.19
C GLU A 55 7.07 -3.31 19.44
N ARG A 56 6.02 -2.46 19.54
CA ARG A 56 5.82 -1.55 20.68
C ARG A 56 4.87 -2.06 21.77
N THR A 57 4.50 -3.33 21.72
CA THR A 57 3.61 -3.95 22.72
C THR A 57 4.27 -5.19 23.33
N THR A 58 5.45 -5.01 23.94
CA THR A 58 6.07 -6.03 24.79
C THR A 58 6.88 -5.35 25.88
N THR A 59 6.21 -4.71 26.84
CA THR A 59 6.78 -4.37 28.16
C THR A 59 5.67 -4.24 29.18
#